data_AF-A0A9D1D270-F1
#
_entry.id   AF-A0A9D1D270-F1
#
_cell.length_a   1.000
_cell.length_b   1.000
_cell.length_c   1.000
_cell.angle_alpha   90.00
_cell.angle_beta   90.00
_cell.angle_gamma   90.00
#
_symmetry.space_group_name_H-M   'P 1'
#
loop_
_entity.id
_entity.type
_entity.pdbx_description
1 polymer ?
#
loop_
_entity_poly.entity_id
_entity_poly.type
_entity_poly.pdbx_seq_one_letter_code
_entity_poly.pdbx_strand_id
1 'polypeptide(L)'
;MATYKKKWDWTLIVIGVLLIVCGIVAATYPGLTLVIITTMVGIGYLLSGVGDVAAYFKLRKHMDVSGWALAYAVLDIVLGALLLLYPVAFMALVPWIVAFGFLLFGIVEIWISVKAKQAGGPNWGLGMVSGVVNILCALALFFVPASFALFIALMAVWRGIKLIGDGITVGKVVRMR
;
A
#
# COMPACT_ATOMS: atom_id res chain seq x y z
N MET A 1 15.33 -28.60 -7.52
CA MET A 1 14.29 -28.95 -6.52
C MET A 1 14.66 -28.26 -5.22
N ALA A 2 14.08 -27.08 -4.95
CA ALA A 2 14.36 -26.34 -3.71
C ALA A 2 13.57 -26.97 -2.56
N THR A 3 14.30 -27.34 -1.52
CA THR A 3 13.83 -28.03 -0.32
C THR A 3 12.86 -27.14 0.47
N TYR A 4 11.54 -27.34 0.29
CA TYR A 4 10.51 -26.69 1.10
C TYR A 4 10.53 -27.33 2.50
N LYS A 5 11.34 -26.77 3.41
CA LYS A 5 11.38 -27.24 4.81
C LYS A 5 10.01 -27.02 5.44
N LYS A 6 9.37 -28.14 5.76
CA LYS A 6 8.27 -28.32 6.71
C LYS A 6 8.58 -27.60 8.04
N LYS A 7 8.27 -26.30 8.13
CA LYS A 7 8.11 -25.58 9.39
C LYS A 7 6.62 -25.36 9.58
N TRP A 8 6.06 -26.01 10.59
CA TRP A 8 4.76 -25.70 11.17
C TRP A 8 4.50 -24.18 11.15
N ASP A 9 3.35 -23.77 10.62
CA ASP A 9 2.92 -22.38 10.38
C ASP A 9 2.66 -21.55 11.65
N TRP A 10 3.37 -21.82 12.75
CA TRP A 10 3.46 -20.93 13.91
C TRP A 10 3.91 -19.53 13.49
N THR A 11 4.77 -19.42 12.48
CA THR A 11 5.23 -18.14 11.94
C THR A 11 4.07 -17.31 11.37
N LEU A 12 3.09 -17.91 10.69
CA LEU A 12 1.93 -17.19 10.15
C LEU A 12 1.00 -16.67 11.26
N ILE A 13 0.79 -17.48 12.31
CA ILE A 13 -0.02 -17.08 13.47
C ILE A 13 0.67 -15.96 14.25
N VAL A 14 1.97 -16.09 14.52
CA VAL A 14 2.77 -15.05 15.22
C VAL A 14 2.78 -13.74 14.42
N ILE A 15 2.97 -13.81 13.10
CA ILE A 15 2.90 -12.63 12.23
C ILE A 15 1.50 -12.01 12.26
N GLY A 16 0.44 -12.83 12.24
CA GLY A 16 -0.95 -12.36 12.34
C GLY A 16 -1.25 -11.62 13.64
N VAL A 17 -0.82 -12.17 14.79
CA VAL A 17 -0.98 -11.52 16.10
C VAL A 17 -0.17 -10.22 16.16
N LEU A 18 1.08 -10.23 15.68
CA LEU A 18 1.94 -9.04 15.64
C LEU A 18 1.32 -7.94 14.77
N LEU A 19 0.71 -8.30 13.63
CA LEU A 19 -0.01 -7.39 12.75
C LEU A 19 -1.22 -6.76 13.43
N ILE A 20 -1.99 -7.53 14.22
CA ILE A 20 -3.15 -7.01 14.95
C ILE A 20 -2.70 -5.99 16.00
N VAL A 21 -1.67 -6.32 16.79
CA VAL A 21 -1.13 -5.41 17.82
C VAL A 21 -0.60 -4.14 17.16
N CYS A 22 0.17 -4.28 16.08
CA CYS A 22 0.68 -3.14 15.31
C CYS A 22 -0.46 -2.28 14.75
N GLY A 23 -1.52 -2.88 14.23
CA GLY A 23 -2.71 -2.17 13.75
C GLY A 23 -3.40 -1.38 14.86
N ILE A 24 -3.56 -1.94 16.06
CA ILE A 24 -4.18 -1.25 17.20
C ILE A 24 -3.32 -0.05 17.62
N VAL A 25 -2.00 -0.21 17.72
CA VAL A 25 -1.07 0.88 18.07
C VAL A 25 -1.08 1.97 16.99
N ALA A 26 -1.15 1.58 15.72
CA ALA A 26 -1.22 2.53 14.61
C ALA A 26 -2.52 3.35 14.64
N ALA A 27 -3.62 2.77 15.13
CA ALA A 27 -4.91 3.43 15.27
C ALA A 27 -4.99 4.36 16.48
N THR A 28 -4.28 4.08 17.58
CA THR A 28 -4.26 4.96 18.75
C THR A 28 -3.41 6.21 18.54
N TYR A 29 -2.38 6.14 17.70
CA TYR A 29 -1.50 7.27 17.39
C TYR A 29 -1.39 7.55 15.87
N PRO A 30 -2.47 8.00 15.20
CA PRO A 30 -2.49 8.17 13.76
C PRO A 30 -1.46 9.19 13.25
N GLY A 31 -1.15 10.24 14.03
CA GLY A 31 -0.14 11.22 13.67
C GLY A 31 1.29 10.65 13.61
N LEU A 32 1.67 9.83 14.60
CA LEU A 32 2.97 9.16 14.63
C LEU A 32 3.09 8.15 13.49
N THR A 33 2.03 7.39 13.24
CA THR A 33 1.98 6.42 12.13
C THR A 33 2.22 7.11 10.79
N LEU A 34 1.62 8.29 10.55
CA LEU A 34 1.85 9.05 9.33
C LEU A 34 3.31 9.51 9.20
N VAL A 35 3.91 10.02 10.27
CA VAL A 35 5.32 10.42 10.27
C VAL A 35 6.24 9.24 9.93
N ILE A 36 5.99 8.07 10.52
CA ILE A 36 6.76 6.84 10.24
C ILE A 36 6.59 6.45 8.76
N ILE A 37 5.37 6.44 8.24
CA ILE A 37 5.10 6.12 6.83
C ILE A 37 5.82 7.09 5.91
N THR A 38 5.69 8.40 6.13
CA THR A 38 6.35 9.44 5.33
C THR A 38 7.87 9.28 5.37
N THR A 39 8.43 8.93 6.53
CA THR A 39 9.87 8.66 6.67
C THR A 39 10.29 7.43 5.86
N MET A 40 9.54 6.32 5.95
CA MET A 40 9.82 5.11 5.17
C MET A 40 9.74 5.38 3.67
N VAL A 41 8.75 6.16 3.23
CA VAL A 41 8.60 6.59 1.84
C VAL A 41 9.78 7.46 1.42
N GLY A 42 10.20 8.42 2.24
CA GLY A 42 11.38 9.26 1.97
C GLY A 42 12.68 8.47 1.80
N ILE A 43 12.91 7.47 2.66
CA ILE A 43 14.04 6.54 2.52
C ILE A 43 13.93 5.75 1.21
N GLY A 44 12.72 5.28 0.87
CA GLY A 44 12.47 4.56 -0.38
C GLY A 44 12.78 5.42 -1.62
N TYR A 45 12.35 6.67 -1.63
CA TYR A 45 12.65 7.62 -2.72
C TYR A 45 14.15 7.90 -2.85
N LEU A 46 14.87 8.05 -1.73
CA LEU A 46 16.33 8.19 -1.78
C LEU A 46 17.01 6.95 -2.36
N LEU A 47 16.63 5.76 -1.92
CA LEU A 47 17.21 4.52 -2.41
C LEU A 47 16.89 4.30 -3.90
N SER A 48 15.67 4.58 -4.33
CA SER A 48 15.28 4.53 -5.74
C SER A 48 16.09 5.51 -6.57
N GLY A 49 16.11 6.79 -6.17
CA GLY A 49 16.82 7.82 -6.92
C GLY A 49 18.32 7.56 -7.03
N VAL A 50 18.98 7.10 -5.95
CA VAL A 50 20.40 6.70 -6.01
C VAL A 50 20.60 5.49 -6.93
N GLY A 51 19.70 4.50 -6.86
CA GLY A 51 19.70 3.34 -7.75
C GLY A 51 19.54 3.72 -9.23
N ASP A 52 18.62 4.64 -9.52
CA ASP A 52 18.32 5.12 -10.86
C ASP A 52 19.47 5.98 -11.43
N VAL A 53 20.13 6.78 -10.60
CA VAL A 53 21.38 7.47 -10.99
C VAL A 53 22.46 6.45 -11.34
N ALA A 54 22.67 5.42 -10.51
CA ALA A 54 23.66 4.38 -10.77
C ALA A 54 23.33 3.58 -12.05
N ALA A 55 22.04 3.29 -12.28
CA ALA A 55 21.55 2.64 -13.48
C ALA A 55 21.77 3.51 -14.72
N TYR A 56 21.51 4.82 -14.64
CA TYR A 56 21.75 5.76 -15.73
C TYR A 56 23.22 5.74 -16.19
N PHE A 57 24.17 5.78 -15.25
CA PHE A 57 25.60 5.69 -15.57
C PHE A 57 26.02 4.35 -16.17
N LYS A 58 25.34 3.26 -15.79
CA LYS A 58 25.60 1.92 -16.34
C LYS A 58 24.99 1.74 -17.73
N LEU A 59 23.78 2.23 -17.94
CA LEU A 59 23.04 2.12 -19.20
C LEU A 59 23.56 3.09 -20.27
N ARG A 60 24.06 4.29 -19.91
CA ARG A 60 24.65 5.23 -20.89
C ARG A 60 25.85 4.67 -21.65
N LYS A 61 26.49 3.61 -21.13
CA LYS A 61 27.61 2.95 -21.80
C LYS A 61 27.17 1.97 -22.89
N HIS A 62 25.90 1.57 -22.90
CA HIS A 62 25.36 0.55 -23.80
C HIS A 62 24.18 1.05 -24.65
N MET A 63 23.49 2.12 -24.23
CA MET A 63 22.32 2.69 -24.90
C MET A 63 22.30 4.21 -24.75
N ASP A 64 21.71 4.92 -25.71
CA ASP A 64 21.40 6.35 -25.58
C ASP A 64 20.25 6.53 -24.57
N VAL A 65 20.60 6.75 -23.30
CA VAL A 65 19.64 7.09 -22.25
C VAL A 65 19.38 8.59 -22.25
N SER A 66 18.11 8.93 -22.47
CA SER A 66 17.61 10.29 -22.44
C SER A 66 17.94 11.01 -21.13
N GLY A 67 18.39 12.28 -21.21
CA GLY A 67 18.70 13.10 -20.03
C GLY A 67 17.51 13.31 -19.07
N TRP A 68 16.29 13.07 -19.55
CA TRP A 68 15.08 13.02 -18.72
C TRP A 68 15.16 11.96 -17.61
N ALA A 69 15.80 10.81 -17.86
CA ALA A 69 15.95 9.77 -16.85
C ALA A 69 16.82 10.25 -15.67
N LEU A 70 17.87 11.04 -15.94
CA LEU A 70 18.68 11.64 -14.90
C LEU A 70 17.88 12.69 -14.11
N ALA A 71 17.08 13.51 -14.81
CA ALA A 71 16.23 14.51 -14.16
C ALA A 71 15.22 13.87 -13.19
N TYR A 72 14.58 12.75 -13.58
CA TYR A 72 13.69 11.99 -12.68
C TYR A 72 14.44 11.44 -11.46
N ALA A 73 15.62 10.86 -11.66
CA ALA A 73 16.40 10.31 -10.55
C ALA A 73 16.85 11.40 -9.55
N VAL A 74 17.24 12.58 -10.05
CA VAL A 74 17.57 13.74 -9.21
C VAL A 74 16.32 14.23 -8.47
N LEU A 75 15.17 14.29 -9.13
CA LEU A 75 13.91 14.68 -8.51
C LEU A 75 13.55 13.74 -7.37
N ASP A 76 13.68 12.42 -7.55
CA ASP A 76 13.40 11.44 -6.50
C ASP A 76 14.34 11.58 -5.31
N ILE A 77 15.62 11.86 -5.53
CA ILE A 77 16.57 12.15 -4.44
C ILE A 77 16.14 13.41 -3.67
N VAL A 78 15.79 14.48 -4.38
CA VAL A 78 15.38 15.75 -3.76
C VAL A 78 14.09 15.57 -2.98
N LEU A 79 13.10 14.88 -3.54
CA LEU A 79 11.84 14.56 -2.86
C LEU A 79 12.11 13.69 -1.63
N GLY A 80 12.91 12.63 -1.76
CA GLY A 80 13.28 11.76 -0.64
C GLY A 80 13.95 12.53 0.49
N ALA A 81 14.91 13.40 0.19
CA ALA A 81 15.56 14.26 1.17
C ALA A 81 14.57 15.23 1.83
N LEU A 82 13.70 15.85 1.05
CA LEU A 82 12.70 16.80 1.54
C LEU A 82 11.69 16.15 2.50
N LEU A 83 11.25 14.92 2.18
CA LEU A 83 10.39 14.12 3.07
C LEU A 83 11.09 13.78 4.40
N LEU A 84 12.40 13.57 4.40
CA LEU A 84 13.16 13.25 5.62
C LEU A 84 13.50 14.48 6.46
N LEU A 85 13.73 15.63 5.83
CA LEU A 85 14.01 16.88 6.54
C LEU A 85 12.75 17.46 7.19
N TYR A 86 11.58 17.32 6.54
CA TYR A 86 10.32 17.88 7.03
C TYR A 86 9.18 16.83 7.04
N PRO A 87 9.31 15.72 7.77
CA PRO A 87 8.32 14.64 7.75
C PRO A 87 6.94 15.09 8.27
N VAL A 88 6.91 16.07 9.18
CA VAL A 88 5.67 16.65 9.71
C VAL A 88 4.96 17.51 8.65
N ALA A 89 5.69 18.23 7.80
CA ALA A 89 5.08 19.02 6.72
C ALA A 89 4.49 18.11 5.63
N PHE A 90 5.11 16.95 5.39
CA PHE A 90 4.73 16.01 4.34
C PHE A 90 3.91 14.80 4.82
N MET A 91 3.43 14.82 6.06
CA MET A 91 2.60 13.74 6.61
C MET A 91 1.26 13.57 5.87
N ALA A 92 0.73 14.63 5.26
CA ALA A 92 -0.53 14.62 4.51
C ALA A 92 -0.35 14.30 3.01
N LEU A 93 0.86 14.46 2.45
CA LEU A 93 1.11 14.22 1.03
C LEU A 93 0.81 12.78 0.63
N VAL A 94 1.33 11.82 1.40
CA VAL A 94 1.15 10.39 1.12
C VAL A 94 -0.35 10.02 1.17
N PRO A 95 -1.11 10.36 2.23
CA PRO A 95 -2.57 10.21 2.25
C PRO A 95 -3.28 10.84 1.05
N TRP A 96 -2.91 12.05 0.63
CA TRP A 96 -3.56 12.72 -0.49
C TRP A 96 -3.32 12.04 -1.83
N ILE A 97 -2.09 11.58 -2.09
CA ILE A 97 -1.79 10.79 -3.30
C ILE A 97 -2.64 9.52 -3.31
N VAL A 98 -2.76 8.84 -2.18
CA VAL A 98 -3.58 7.62 -2.08
C VAL A 98 -5.07 7.95 -2.22
N ALA A 99 -5.55 9.03 -1.61
CA ALA A 99 -6.93 9.50 -1.75
C ALA A 99 -7.30 9.77 -3.21
N PHE A 100 -6.40 10.43 -3.95
CA PHE A 100 -6.57 10.66 -5.37
C PHE A 100 -6.65 9.34 -6.16
N GLY A 101 -5.80 8.36 -5.82
CA GLY A 101 -5.89 7.01 -6.37
C GLY A 101 -7.25 6.36 -6.10
N PHE A 102 -7.73 6.39 -4.86
CA PHE A 102 -9.05 5.85 -4.48
C PHE A 102 -10.20 6.53 -5.25
N LEU A 103 -10.10 7.83 -5.48
CA LEU A 103 -11.08 8.57 -6.27
C LEU A 103 -11.12 8.05 -7.71
N LEU A 104 -9.96 7.88 -8.35
CA LEU A 104 -9.88 7.32 -9.70
C LEU A 104 -10.40 5.88 -9.75
N PHE A 105 -10.00 5.03 -8.80
CA PHE A 105 -10.50 3.65 -8.71
C PHE A 105 -12.01 3.61 -8.54
N GLY A 106 -12.58 4.45 -7.67
CA GLY A 106 -14.03 4.53 -7.48
C GLY A 106 -14.77 4.94 -8.76
N ILE A 107 -14.26 5.91 -9.51
CA ILE A 107 -14.85 6.31 -10.81
C ILE A 107 -14.81 5.16 -11.81
N VAL A 108 -13.65 4.50 -11.95
CA VAL A 108 -13.48 3.38 -12.89
C VAL A 108 -14.39 2.20 -12.52
N GLU A 109 -14.53 1.90 -11.23
CA GLU A 109 -15.37 0.80 -10.74
C GLU A 109 -16.86 1.07 -10.97
N ILE A 110 -17.31 2.31 -10.82
CA ILE A 110 -18.67 2.72 -11.23
C ILE A 110 -18.87 2.50 -12.73
N TRP A 111 -17.89 2.90 -13.55
CA TRP A 111 -17.93 2.67 -15.00
C TRP A 111 -18.04 1.20 -15.38
N ILE A 112 -17.23 0.34 -14.74
CA ILE A 112 -17.26 -1.11 -14.95
C ILE A 112 -18.61 -1.69 -14.51
N SER A 113 -19.15 -1.22 -13.38
CA SER A 113 -20.41 -1.71 -12.82
C SER A 113 -21.62 -1.32 -13.68
N VAL A 114 -21.61 -0.12 -14.27
CA VAL A 114 -22.63 0.30 -15.25
C VAL A 114 -22.59 -0.58 -16.50
N LYS A 115 -21.40 -0.90 -17.01
CA LYS A 115 -21.25 -1.84 -18.13
C LYS A 115 -21.68 -3.26 -17.75
N ALA A 116 -21.36 -3.71 -16.53
CA ALA A 116 -21.78 -5.02 -16.04
C ALA A 116 -23.31 -5.13 -15.88
N LYS A 117 -23.98 -4.03 -15.47
CA LYS A 117 -25.46 -3.94 -15.45
C LYS A 117 -26.05 -4.11 -16.85
N GLN A 118 -25.46 -3.43 -17.85
CA GLN A 118 -25.91 -3.52 -19.25
C GLN A 118 -25.71 -4.93 -19.84
N ALA A 119 -24.71 -5.67 -19.37
CA ALA A 119 -24.44 -7.05 -19.76
C ALA A 119 -25.24 -8.11 -18.96
N GLY A 120 -26.15 -7.71 -18.06
CA GLY A 120 -26.94 -8.64 -17.24
C GLY A 120 -26.16 -9.37 -16.14
N GLY A 121 -25.02 -8.80 -15.69
CA GLY A 121 -24.15 -9.43 -14.70
C GLY A 121 -24.79 -9.56 -13.31
N PRO A 122 -24.73 -10.74 -12.66
CA PRO A 122 -25.46 -11.02 -11.43
C PRO A 122 -25.01 -10.26 -10.16
N ASN A 123 -24.00 -9.38 -10.24
CA ASN A 123 -23.46 -8.62 -9.09
C ASN A 123 -23.25 -7.12 -9.38
N TRP A 124 -23.94 -6.52 -10.37
CA TRP A 124 -23.70 -5.10 -10.74
C TRP A 124 -23.89 -4.13 -9.57
N GLY A 125 -24.85 -4.41 -8.68
CA GLY A 125 -25.18 -3.56 -7.55
C GLY A 125 -24.03 -3.48 -6.54
N LEU A 126 -23.32 -4.59 -6.32
CA LEU A 126 -22.17 -4.64 -5.40
C LEU A 126 -21.02 -3.78 -5.90
N GLY A 127 -20.72 -3.82 -7.22
CA GLY A 127 -19.68 -2.99 -7.82
C GLY A 127 -20.01 -1.48 -7.79
N MET A 128 -21.28 -1.12 -7.92
CA MET A 128 -21.70 0.28 -7.73
C MET A 128 -21.50 0.74 -6.29
N VAL A 129 -21.88 -0.10 -5.32
CA VAL A 129 -21.72 0.22 -3.89
C VAL A 129 -20.24 0.36 -3.53
N SER A 130 -19.37 -0.55 -3.97
CA SER A 130 -17.92 -0.45 -3.71
C SER A 130 -17.30 0.80 -4.36
N GLY A 131 -17.72 1.15 -5.58
CA GLY A 131 -17.28 2.38 -6.23
C GLY A 131 -17.68 3.66 -5.48
N VAL A 132 -18.92 3.74 -4.98
CA VAL A 132 -19.38 4.86 -4.14
C VAL A 132 -18.62 4.91 -2.82
N VAL A 133 -18.41 3.75 -2.18
CA VAL A 133 -17.61 3.66 -0.94
C VAL A 133 -16.18 4.15 -1.18
N ASN A 134 -15.54 3.78 -2.29
CA ASN A 134 -14.19 4.25 -2.63
C ASN A 134 -14.12 5.78 -2.78
N ILE A 135 -15.13 6.40 -3.41
CA ILE A 135 -15.19 7.87 -3.54
C ILE A 135 -15.41 8.53 -2.17
N LEU A 136 -16.31 8.00 -1.33
CA LEU A 136 -16.54 8.52 0.01
C LEU A 136 -15.28 8.38 0.89
N CYS A 137 -14.58 7.25 0.80
CA CYS A 137 -13.30 7.04 1.47
C CYS A 137 -12.24 8.02 0.96
N ALA A 138 -12.16 8.27 -0.35
CA ALA A 138 -11.24 9.25 -0.92
C ALA A 138 -11.50 10.66 -0.38
N LEU A 139 -12.77 11.08 -0.33
CA LEU A 139 -13.15 12.38 0.23
C LEU A 139 -12.80 12.46 1.72
N ALA A 140 -13.10 11.41 2.50
CA ALA A 140 -12.75 11.37 3.91
C ALA A 140 -11.22 11.47 4.14
N LEU A 141 -10.42 10.77 3.33
CA LEU A 141 -8.97 10.83 3.35
C LEU A 141 -8.42 12.21 2.98
N PHE A 142 -9.10 12.91 2.07
CA PHE A 142 -8.69 14.25 1.63
C PHE A 142 -8.84 15.29 2.74
N PHE A 143 -9.97 15.28 3.46
CA PHE A 143 -10.25 16.22 4.55
C PHE A 143 -9.59 15.84 5.88
N VAL A 144 -9.43 14.54 6.15
CA VAL A 144 -8.85 14.03 7.39
C VAL A 144 -7.71 13.08 7.03
N PRO A 145 -6.48 13.56 6.79
CA PRO A 145 -5.35 12.69 6.40
C PRO A 145 -5.01 11.66 7.50
N ALA A 146 -5.35 11.94 8.77
CA ALA A 146 -5.25 11.00 9.87
C ALA A 146 -6.09 9.72 9.67
N SER A 147 -7.18 9.78 8.89
CA SER A 147 -8.00 8.61 8.57
C SER A 147 -7.23 7.57 7.73
N PHE A 148 -6.15 7.96 7.05
CA PHE A 148 -5.29 7.04 6.32
C PHE A 148 -4.59 6.04 7.22
N ALA A 149 -4.07 6.50 8.36
CA ALA A 149 -3.46 5.62 9.36
C ALA A 149 -4.48 4.63 9.92
N LEU A 150 -5.73 5.08 10.17
CA LEU A 150 -6.82 4.22 10.61
C LEU A 150 -7.21 3.19 9.54
N PHE A 151 -7.21 3.57 8.26
CA PHE A 151 -7.50 2.65 7.15
C PHE A 151 -6.43 1.56 7.03
N ILE A 152 -5.14 1.92 7.13
CA ILE A 152 -4.03 0.96 7.14
C ILE A 152 -4.14 0.04 8.37
N ALA A 153 -4.44 0.59 9.54
CA ALA A 153 -4.62 -0.18 10.76
C ALA A 153 -5.76 -1.21 10.62
N LEU A 154 -6.92 -0.79 10.09
CA LEU A 154 -8.06 -1.66 9.84
C LEU A 154 -7.70 -2.78 8.85
N MET A 155 -7.03 -2.44 7.75
CA MET A 155 -6.57 -3.42 6.77
C MET A 155 -5.54 -4.39 7.33
N ALA A 156 -4.62 -3.92 8.18
CA ALA A 156 -3.63 -4.75 8.87
C ALA A 156 -4.32 -5.74 9.82
N VAL A 157 -5.31 -5.30 10.58
CA VAL A 157 -6.12 -6.17 11.46
C VAL A 157 -6.89 -7.21 10.63
N TRP A 158 -7.57 -6.78 9.57
CA TRP A 158 -8.32 -7.70 8.70
C TRP A 158 -7.43 -8.76 8.05
N ARG A 159 -6.25 -8.34 7.55
CA ARG A 159 -5.24 -9.26 7.01
C ARG A 159 -4.68 -10.20 8.07
N GLY A 160 -4.45 -9.71 9.30
CA GLY A 160 -4.04 -10.53 10.43
C GLY A 160 -5.04 -11.64 10.75
N ILE A 161 -6.34 -11.31 10.78
CA ILE A 161 -7.42 -12.29 10.99
C ILE A 161 -7.44 -13.34 9.88
N LYS A 162 -7.32 -12.93 8.61
CA LYS A 162 -7.23 -13.85 7.47
C LYS A 162 -6.04 -14.79 7.56
N LEU A 163 -4.85 -14.26 7.88
CA LEU A 163 -3.62 -15.05 8.03
C LEU A 163 -3.73 -16.11 9.15
N ILE A 164 -4.37 -15.77 10.27
CA ILE A 164 -4.63 -16.74 11.34
C ILE A 164 -5.58 -17.85 10.84
N GLY A 165 -6.64 -17.48 10.12
CA GLY A 165 -7.56 -18.45 9.51
C GLY A 165 -6.89 -19.40 8.51
N ASP A 166 -6.03 -18.85 7.65
CA ASP A 166 -5.27 -19.64 6.67
C ASP A 166 -4.25 -20.55 7.37
N GLY A 167 -3.55 -20.05 8.39
CA GLY A 167 -2.62 -20.84 9.21
C GLY A 167 -3.29 -22.03 9.92
N ILE A 168 -4.51 -21.85 10.44
CA ILE A 168 -5.29 -22.95 11.06
C ILE A 168 -5.75 -23.96 10.00
N THR A 169 -6.13 -23.49 8.82
CA THR A 169 -6.63 -24.35 7.72
C THR A 169 -5.52 -25.21 7.14
N VAL A 170 -4.34 -24.65 6.89
CA VAL A 170 -3.15 -25.40 6.43
C VAL A 170 -2.71 -26.42 7.48
N GLY A 171 -2.77 -26.07 8.77
CA GLY A 171 -2.49 -26.99 9.87
C GLY A 171 -3.43 -28.21 9.91
N LYS A 172 -4.71 -28.06 9.52
CA LYS A 172 -5.65 -29.18 9.41
C LYS A 172 -5.37 -30.09 8.21
N VAL A 173 -4.98 -29.54 7.06
CA VAL A 173 -4.69 -30.31 5.84
C VAL A 173 -3.43 -31.18 6.02
N VAL A 174 -2.41 -30.69 6.73
CA VAL A 174 -1.20 -31.47 7.03
C VAL A 174 -1.45 -32.60 8.03
N ARG A 175 -2.47 -32.49 8.89
CA ARG A 175 -2.82 -33.54 9.87
C ARG A 175 -3.63 -34.69 9.25
N MET A 176 -4.22 -34.50 8.07
CA MET A 176 -5.04 -35.53 7.38
C MET A 176 -4.26 -36.36 6.33
N ARG A 177 -2.96 -36.08 6.10
CA ARG A 177 -2.06 -36.91 5.28
C ARG A 177 -1.01 -37.57 6.17
#